data_AF-A0A2D8BCK8-F1
#
_entry.id   AF-A0A2D8BCK8-F1
#
_cell.length_a   1.000
_cell.length_b   1.000
_cell.length_c   1.000
_cell.angle_alpha   90.00
_cell.angle_beta   90.00
_cell.angle_gamma   90.00
#
_symmetry.space_group_name_H-M   'P 1'
#
loop_
_entity.id
_entity.type
_entity.pdbx_description
1 polymer ?
#
loop_
_entity_poly.entity_id
_entity_poly.type
_entity_poly.pdbx_seq_one_letter_code
_entity_poly.pdbx_strand_id
1 'polypeptide(L)'
;MSHDPLHGDEPLTDESVVEATREWLEKAVIGLNLCPFAKAVHVKRQIRYVVSQATDEEGLLQDLLHELQLLASAEPGDVETTLLVHPFVLRDFLDYNDFLDLADAAVEELELEGVLQVASFHPDYQFADSEPDDMANFSNRSPFPTLHLLREDSVDKAVAAFPDADRIYETNIGTLRRLGPDGWKALWRN
;
A
#
# COMPACT_ATOMS: atom_id res chain seq x y z
N MET A 1 -7.57 -13.92 21.11
CA MET A 1 -6.12 -13.96 20.86
C MET A 1 -5.97 -14.40 19.42
N SER A 2 -5.96 -13.45 18.50
CA SER A 2 -5.72 -13.72 17.07
C SER A 2 -4.23 -14.01 16.92
N HIS A 3 -3.93 -15.22 16.47
CA HIS A 3 -2.57 -15.64 16.15
C HIS A 3 -2.32 -15.19 14.71
N ASP A 4 -1.64 -14.07 14.54
CA ASP A 4 -1.12 -13.64 13.24
C ASP A 4 0.06 -14.57 12.90
N PRO A 5 -0.05 -15.43 11.88
CA PRO A 5 0.98 -16.40 11.55
C PRO A 5 2.25 -15.77 10.96
N LEU A 6 2.29 -14.45 10.73
CA LEU A 6 3.45 -13.76 10.14
C LEU A 6 4.47 -13.28 11.18
N HIS A 7 4.10 -13.13 12.45
CA HIS A 7 4.98 -12.57 13.48
C HIS A 7 4.93 -13.42 14.76
N GLY A 8 6.04 -14.08 15.10
CA GLY A 8 6.21 -14.70 16.42
C GLY A 8 6.15 -13.66 17.55
N ASP A 9 6.19 -14.11 18.82
CA ASP A 9 6.04 -13.31 20.06
C ASP A 9 7.08 -12.16 20.28
N GLU A 10 7.79 -11.69 19.25
CA GLU A 10 8.66 -10.52 19.32
C GLU A 10 7.87 -9.21 19.24
N PRO A 11 8.29 -8.16 19.98
CA PRO A 11 7.67 -6.85 19.88
C PRO A 11 7.79 -6.30 18.46
N LEU A 12 6.69 -5.74 17.94
CA LEU A 12 6.67 -5.02 16.67
C LEU A 12 7.63 -3.82 16.75
N THR A 13 8.66 -3.81 15.90
CA THR A 13 9.61 -2.70 15.75
C THR A 13 9.43 -2.08 14.37
N ASP A 14 9.82 -0.82 14.21
CA ASP A 14 9.76 -0.15 12.91
C ASP A 14 10.55 -0.92 11.85
N GLU A 15 11.69 -1.50 12.24
CA GLU A 15 12.50 -2.33 11.35
C GLU A 15 11.74 -3.58 10.90
N SER A 16 11.09 -4.31 11.81
CA SER A 16 10.33 -5.52 11.43
C SER A 16 9.10 -5.20 10.58
N VAL A 17 8.45 -4.06 10.82
CA VAL A 17 7.35 -3.55 9.99
C VAL A 17 7.82 -3.21 8.58
N VAL A 18 8.94 -2.50 8.46
CA VAL A 18 9.52 -2.13 7.16
C VAL A 18 9.98 -3.38 6.40
N GLU A 19 10.63 -4.33 7.05
CA GLU A 19 11.07 -5.57 6.39
C GLU A 19 9.88 -6.41 5.90
N ALA A 20 8.84 -6.57 6.71
CA ALA A 20 7.62 -7.28 6.29
C ALA A 20 6.90 -6.58 5.12
N THR A 21 6.82 -5.25 5.17
CA THR A 21 6.23 -4.44 4.07
C THR A 21 7.07 -4.57 2.80
N ARG A 22 8.40 -4.56 2.92
CA ARG A 22 9.31 -4.75 1.77
C ARG A 22 9.21 -6.15 1.20
N GLU A 23 9.17 -7.18 2.03
CA GLU A 23 9.00 -8.56 1.59
C GLU A 23 7.67 -8.75 0.85
N TRP A 24 6.58 -8.13 1.35
CA TRP A 24 5.30 -8.11 0.64
C TRP A 24 5.39 -7.44 -0.73
N LEU A 25 6.02 -6.25 -0.80
CA LEU A 25 6.24 -5.55 -2.06
C LEU A 25 7.03 -6.43 -3.05
N GLU A 26 8.10 -7.08 -2.60
CA GLU A 26 8.96 -7.91 -3.44
C GLU A 26 8.27 -9.18 -3.92
N LYS A 27 7.61 -9.91 -3.02
CA LYS A 27 7.02 -11.23 -3.33
C LYS A 27 5.64 -11.14 -3.96
N ALA A 28 4.75 -10.30 -3.42
CA ALA A 28 3.37 -10.19 -3.90
C ALA A 28 3.28 -9.18 -5.04
N VAL A 29 3.63 -7.91 -4.80
CA VAL A 29 3.38 -6.83 -5.78
C VAL A 29 4.28 -6.99 -7.01
N ILE A 30 5.60 -7.12 -6.81
CA ILE A 30 6.57 -7.28 -7.89
C ILE A 30 6.61 -8.73 -8.38
N GLY A 31 6.68 -9.70 -7.47
CA GLY A 31 6.83 -11.12 -7.80
C GLY A 31 5.67 -11.71 -8.58
N LEU A 32 4.43 -11.29 -8.30
CA LEU A 32 3.24 -11.67 -9.08
C LEU A 32 2.92 -10.68 -10.21
N ASN A 33 3.73 -9.62 -10.36
CA ASN A 33 3.53 -8.55 -11.32
C ASN A 33 2.13 -7.89 -11.21
N LEU A 34 1.69 -7.59 -9.98
CA LEU A 34 0.42 -6.90 -9.71
C LEU A 34 0.51 -5.41 -10.04
N CYS A 35 1.69 -4.80 -9.87
CA CYS A 35 1.96 -3.45 -10.31
C CYS A 35 3.18 -3.46 -11.25
N PRO A 36 3.01 -3.22 -12.56
CA PRO A 36 4.12 -3.23 -13.51
C PRO A 36 5.14 -2.11 -13.25
N PHE A 37 4.77 -1.11 -12.45
CA PHE A 37 5.56 0.08 -12.18
C PHE A 37 6.46 -0.04 -10.94
N ALA A 38 6.03 -0.86 -9.96
CA ALA A 38 6.67 -0.97 -8.65
C ALA A 38 8.14 -1.38 -8.73
N LYS A 39 8.50 -2.30 -9.63
CA LYS A 39 9.87 -2.83 -9.74
C LYS A 39 10.90 -1.75 -10.05
N ALA A 40 10.58 -0.81 -10.95
CA ALA A 40 11.53 0.22 -11.35
C ALA A 40 11.84 1.16 -10.19
N VAL A 41 10.81 1.59 -9.47
CA VAL A 41 10.91 2.49 -8.31
C VAL A 41 11.65 1.80 -7.15
N HIS A 42 11.33 0.53 -6.90
CA HIS A 42 11.97 -0.30 -5.89
C HIS A 42 13.48 -0.48 -6.14
N VAL A 43 13.87 -0.91 -7.35
CA VAL A 43 15.29 -1.14 -7.70
C VAL A 43 16.11 0.15 -7.64
N LYS A 44 15.51 1.29 -7.98
CA LYS A 44 16.13 2.61 -7.86
C LYS A 44 16.17 3.14 -6.42
N ARG A 45 15.57 2.44 -5.45
CA ARG A 45 15.48 2.84 -4.03
C ARG A 45 14.77 4.17 -3.82
N GLN A 46 13.73 4.43 -4.61
CA GLN A 46 12.95 5.67 -4.56
C GLN A 46 11.63 5.52 -3.76
N ILE A 47 11.47 4.38 -3.07
CA ILE A 47 10.35 4.15 -2.16
C ILE A 47 10.82 4.52 -0.75
N ARG A 48 10.17 5.52 -0.16
CA ARG A 48 10.33 5.87 1.25
C ARG A 48 9.34 5.04 2.07
N TYR A 49 9.83 4.32 3.07
CA TYR A 49 9.00 3.58 4.03
C TYR A 49 8.98 4.35 5.33
N VAL A 50 7.79 4.61 5.86
CA VAL A 50 7.58 5.33 7.12
C VAL A 50 6.66 4.51 8.00
N VAL A 51 7.06 4.27 9.25
CA VAL A 51 6.23 3.60 10.24
C VAL A 51 5.65 4.66 11.16
N SER A 52 4.35 4.89 11.04
CA SER A 52 3.61 5.78 11.95
C SER A 52 3.52 5.15 13.33
N GLN A 53 3.81 5.94 14.35
CA GLN A 53 3.62 5.57 15.76
C GLN A 53 2.24 6.00 16.29
N ALA A 54 1.38 6.54 15.42
CA ALA A 54 0.06 7.01 15.80
C ALA A 54 -0.79 5.85 16.32
N THR A 55 -1.51 6.11 17.42
CA THR A 55 -2.46 5.17 18.03
C THR A 55 -3.91 5.63 17.88
N ASP A 56 -4.12 6.78 17.21
CA ASP A 56 -5.41 7.40 16.91
C ASP A 56 -5.38 8.09 15.54
N GLU A 57 -6.57 8.40 15.02
CA GLU A 57 -6.75 8.98 13.68
C GLU A 57 -6.13 10.37 13.55
N GLU A 58 -6.16 11.18 14.62
CA GLU A 58 -5.60 12.52 14.61
C GLU A 58 -4.07 12.47 14.45
N GLY A 59 -3.39 11.61 15.19
CA GLY A 59 -1.95 11.40 15.04
C GLY A 59 -1.59 10.87 13.64
N LEU A 60 -2.40 9.95 13.09
CA LEU A 60 -2.16 9.43 11.75
C LEU A 60 -2.37 10.51 10.68
N LEU A 61 -3.38 11.36 10.83
CA LEU A 61 -3.61 12.49 9.93
C LEU A 61 -2.44 13.48 9.95
N GLN A 62 -1.85 13.74 11.12
CA GLN A 62 -0.65 14.56 11.23
C GLN A 62 0.54 13.94 10.49
N ASP A 63 0.76 12.64 10.64
CA ASP A 63 1.81 11.90 9.93
C ASP A 63 1.56 11.93 8.40
N LEU A 64 0.31 11.77 7.96
CA LEU A 64 -0.08 11.86 6.55
C LEU A 64 0.21 13.25 5.97
N LEU A 65 -0.21 14.33 6.65
CA LEU A 65 0.04 15.70 6.23
C LEU A 65 1.55 15.98 6.11
N HIS A 66 2.35 15.48 7.06
CA HIS A 66 3.80 15.61 7.03
C HIS A 66 4.40 14.92 5.80
N GLU A 67 4.01 13.67 5.53
CA GLU A 67 4.56 12.89 4.43
C GLU A 67 4.06 13.38 3.05
N LEU A 68 2.85 13.93 2.95
CA LEU A 68 2.35 14.61 1.73
C LEU A 68 3.23 15.82 1.40
N GLN A 69 3.48 16.70 2.38
CA GLN A 69 4.34 17.88 2.20
C GLN A 69 5.80 17.48 1.88
N LEU A 70 6.31 16.44 2.54
CA LEU A 70 7.64 15.91 2.27
C LEU A 70 7.74 15.40 0.83
N LEU A 71 6.80 14.56 0.39
CA LEU A 71 6.82 14.02 -0.97
C LEU A 71 6.66 15.13 -2.02
N ALA A 72 5.79 16.11 -1.77
CA ALA A 72 5.60 17.25 -2.66
C ALA A 72 6.88 18.10 -2.82
N SER A 73 7.66 18.24 -1.74
CA SER A 73 8.91 19.02 -1.75
C SER A 73 10.16 18.22 -2.14
N ALA A 74 10.10 16.89 -2.08
CA ALA A 74 11.21 16.02 -2.46
C ALA A 74 11.40 15.96 -3.98
N GLU A 75 12.66 15.87 -4.40
CA GLU A 75 13.00 15.57 -5.79
C GLU A 75 12.52 14.15 -6.16
N PRO A 76 11.80 13.95 -7.27
CA PRO A 76 11.35 12.62 -7.71
C PRO A 76 12.49 11.60 -7.89
N GLY A 77 13.69 12.10 -8.20
CA GLY A 77 14.91 11.30 -8.28
C GLY A 77 15.29 10.63 -6.96
N ASP A 78 14.99 11.26 -5.83
CA ASP A 78 15.35 10.80 -4.49
C ASP A 78 14.18 10.06 -3.82
N VAL A 79 12.97 10.63 -3.88
CA VAL A 79 11.74 10.02 -3.35
C VAL A 79 10.64 10.13 -4.40
N GLU A 80 10.31 8.99 -4.98
CA GLU A 80 9.24 8.87 -5.97
C GLU A 80 7.88 8.66 -5.31
N THR A 81 7.87 7.90 -4.21
CA THR A 81 6.65 7.55 -3.47
C THR A 81 6.95 7.26 -2.00
N THR A 82 5.93 7.44 -1.16
CA THR A 82 5.98 7.09 0.27
C THR A 82 4.94 5.99 0.57
N LEU A 83 5.38 4.95 1.28
CA LEU A 83 4.50 4.01 1.96
C LEU A 83 4.46 4.40 3.45
N LEU A 84 3.35 5.02 3.86
CA LEU A 84 3.05 5.34 5.25
C LEU A 84 2.33 4.14 5.88
N VAL A 85 3.06 3.36 6.67
CA VAL A 85 2.61 2.12 7.31
C VAL A 85 2.20 2.43 8.75
N HIS A 86 0.98 2.08 9.15
CA HIS A 86 0.43 2.47 10.45
C HIS A 86 -0.10 1.27 11.24
N PRO A 87 0.78 0.46 11.87
CA PRO A 87 0.41 -0.81 12.48
C PRO A 87 -0.40 -0.69 13.79
N PHE A 88 -0.47 0.51 14.39
CA PHE A 88 -1.04 0.72 15.73
C PHE A 88 -2.43 1.39 15.73
N VAL A 89 -2.95 1.79 14.57
CA VAL A 89 -4.25 2.45 14.40
C VAL A 89 -4.92 1.99 13.11
N LEU A 90 -6.26 2.06 13.04
CA LEU A 90 -7.06 1.66 11.87
C LEU A 90 -6.79 0.21 11.43
N ARG A 91 -6.76 -0.71 12.41
CA ARG A 91 -6.64 -2.17 12.15
C ARG A 91 -7.99 -2.80 11.82
N ASP A 92 -9.09 -2.11 12.11
CA ASP A 92 -10.41 -2.49 11.62
C ASP A 92 -10.59 -1.88 10.23
N PHE A 93 -11.03 -2.69 9.26
CA PHE A 93 -11.13 -2.24 7.87
C PHE A 93 -12.22 -1.20 7.66
N LEU A 94 -13.31 -1.22 8.43
CA LEU A 94 -14.39 -0.24 8.26
C LEU A 94 -13.93 1.13 8.77
N ASP A 95 -13.31 1.17 9.95
CA ASP A 95 -12.70 2.41 10.48
C ASP A 95 -11.63 2.94 9.51
N TYR A 96 -10.80 2.05 8.94
CA TYR A 96 -9.82 2.40 7.90
C TYR A 96 -10.46 2.99 6.65
N ASN A 97 -11.55 2.38 6.17
CA ASN A 97 -12.26 2.82 4.97
C ASN A 97 -12.90 4.20 5.19
N ASP A 98 -13.46 4.46 6.37
CA ASP A 98 -14.00 5.78 6.73
C ASP A 98 -12.89 6.85 6.82
N PHE A 99 -11.68 6.48 7.25
CA PHE A 99 -10.53 7.39 7.27
C PHE A 99 -10.06 7.82 5.87
N LEU A 100 -10.37 7.07 4.81
CA LEU A 100 -9.94 7.44 3.45
C LEU A 100 -10.56 8.77 2.99
N ASP A 101 -11.77 9.11 3.46
CA ASP A 101 -12.38 10.42 3.20
C ASP A 101 -11.55 11.56 3.83
N LEU A 102 -10.92 11.33 4.99
CA LEU A 102 -10.01 12.29 5.63
C LEU A 102 -8.68 12.39 4.88
N ALA A 103 -8.19 11.27 4.34
CA ALA A 103 -6.96 11.27 3.54
C ALA A 103 -7.12 12.06 2.24
N ASP A 104 -8.26 11.90 1.56
CA ASP A 104 -8.60 12.66 0.35
C ASP A 104 -8.75 14.16 0.69
N ALA A 105 -9.46 14.50 1.77
CA ALA A 105 -9.58 15.87 2.23
C ALA A 105 -8.22 16.52 2.57
N ALA A 106 -7.26 15.75 3.11
CA ALA A 106 -5.91 16.23 3.39
C ALA A 106 -5.12 16.58 2.12
N VAL A 107 -5.29 15.81 1.04
CA VAL A 107 -4.69 16.11 -0.27
C VAL A 107 -5.28 17.41 -0.83
N GLU A 108 -6.60 17.58 -0.76
CA GLU A 108 -7.29 18.79 -1.21
C GLU A 108 -6.87 20.03 -0.39
N GLU A 109 -6.82 19.93 0.94
CA GLU A 109 -6.45 21.05 1.83
C GLU A 109 -5.03 21.56 1.58
N LEU A 110 -4.10 20.65 1.22
CA LEU A 110 -2.74 21.01 0.86
C LEU A 110 -2.58 21.50 -0.59
N GLU A 111 -3.66 21.61 -1.36
CA GLU A 111 -3.67 21.96 -2.78
C GLU A 111 -2.82 20.98 -3.63
N LEU A 112 -2.85 19.68 -3.27
CA LEU A 112 -2.09 18.62 -3.93
C LEU A 112 -2.94 17.75 -4.86
N GLU A 113 -4.22 18.06 -5.03
CA GLU A 113 -5.09 17.42 -6.04
C GLU A 113 -4.49 17.59 -7.45
N GLY A 114 -4.41 16.50 -8.22
CA GLY A 114 -3.75 16.50 -9.54
C GLY A 114 -2.22 16.42 -9.46
N VAL A 115 -1.64 16.42 -8.26
CA VAL A 115 -0.19 16.34 -8.03
C VAL A 115 0.16 15.05 -7.30
N LEU A 116 -0.47 14.80 -6.16
CA LEU A 116 -0.33 13.59 -5.37
C LEU A 116 -1.69 12.93 -5.16
N GLN A 117 -1.70 11.61 -5.12
CA GLN A 117 -2.87 10.80 -4.76
C GLN A 117 -2.51 9.81 -3.65
N VAL A 118 -3.51 9.35 -2.91
CA VAL A 118 -3.36 8.30 -1.89
C VAL A 118 -4.02 7.01 -2.37
N ALA A 119 -3.23 5.95 -2.51
CA ALA A 119 -3.74 4.60 -2.72
C ALA A 119 -3.78 3.83 -1.39
N SER A 120 -4.77 2.97 -1.23
CA SER A 120 -5.08 2.31 0.04
C SER A 120 -4.77 0.80 0.03
N PHE A 121 -4.19 0.32 1.13
CA PHE A 121 -3.89 -1.08 1.37
C PHE A 121 -4.17 -1.45 2.84
N HIS A 122 -4.79 -2.60 3.07
CA HIS A 122 -5.17 -3.03 4.41
C HIS A 122 -5.12 -4.58 4.53
N PRO A 123 -4.73 -5.18 5.66
CA PRO A 123 -4.69 -6.64 5.82
C PRO A 123 -6.03 -7.32 5.51
N ASP A 124 -7.11 -6.68 5.91
CA ASP A 124 -8.49 -7.12 5.72
C ASP A 124 -9.19 -6.41 4.56
N TYR A 125 -8.46 -5.87 3.58
CA TYR A 125 -9.06 -5.16 2.44
C TYR A 125 -10.16 -6.02 1.79
N GLN A 126 -11.29 -5.40 1.52
CA GLN A 126 -12.44 -6.00 0.83
C GLN A 126 -13.04 -4.97 -0.14
N PHE A 127 -13.13 -5.31 -1.42
CA PHE A 127 -13.90 -4.50 -2.38
C PHE A 127 -15.41 -4.65 -2.13
N ALA A 128 -16.16 -3.57 -2.34
CA ALA A 128 -17.61 -3.51 -2.05
C ALA A 128 -18.43 -4.65 -2.69
N ASP A 129 -18.06 -5.08 -3.89
CA ASP A 129 -18.76 -6.13 -4.65
C ASP A 129 -18.09 -7.53 -4.53
N SER A 130 -17.27 -7.75 -3.51
CA SER A 130 -16.53 -9.00 -3.30
C SER A 130 -16.88 -9.71 -2.00
N GLU A 131 -16.75 -11.03 -1.98
CA GLU A 131 -16.81 -11.82 -0.75
C GLU A 131 -15.50 -11.69 0.04
N PRO A 132 -15.52 -11.82 1.39
CA PRO A 132 -14.32 -11.66 2.22
C PRO A 132 -13.13 -12.58 1.87
N ASP A 133 -13.39 -13.73 1.25
CA ASP A 133 -12.37 -14.71 0.84
C ASP A 133 -12.03 -14.66 -0.65
N ASP A 134 -12.60 -13.73 -1.43
CA ASP A 134 -12.24 -13.58 -2.85
C ASP A 134 -10.76 -13.20 -2.98
N MET A 135 -10.04 -13.97 -3.79
CA MET A 135 -8.64 -13.71 -4.12
C MET A 135 -8.40 -12.34 -4.75
N ALA A 136 -9.41 -11.73 -5.39
CA ALA A 136 -9.33 -10.38 -5.92
C ALA A 136 -8.93 -9.35 -4.85
N ASN A 137 -9.41 -9.51 -3.61
CA ASN A 137 -9.09 -8.61 -2.50
C ASN A 137 -7.59 -8.54 -2.19
N PHE A 138 -6.86 -9.62 -2.48
CA PHE A 138 -5.42 -9.72 -2.21
C PHE A 138 -4.58 -8.81 -3.12
N SER A 139 -5.16 -8.12 -4.11
CA SER A 139 -4.47 -7.06 -4.85
C SER A 139 -4.18 -5.85 -3.97
N ASN A 140 -5.01 -5.62 -2.94
CA ASN A 140 -4.92 -4.49 -2.02
C ASN A 140 -4.69 -4.94 -0.57
N ARG A 141 -4.48 -6.24 -0.32
CA ARG A 141 -4.07 -6.71 1.00
C ARG A 141 -2.58 -6.53 1.22
N SER A 142 -2.24 -5.94 2.35
CA SER A 142 -0.88 -5.67 2.83
C SER A 142 -0.67 -6.29 4.22
N PRO A 143 0.58 -6.38 4.72
CA PRO A 143 0.84 -6.89 6.07
C PRO A 143 0.29 -5.99 7.19
N PHE A 144 0.23 -4.68 6.92
CA PHE A 144 -0.28 -3.67 7.85
C PHE A 144 -1.14 -2.65 7.10
N PRO A 145 -2.05 -1.94 7.79
CA PRO A 145 -2.71 -0.78 7.22
C PRO A 145 -1.68 0.21 6.66
N THR A 146 -1.86 0.62 5.41
CA THR A 146 -0.87 1.42 4.67
C THR A 146 -1.54 2.41 3.74
N LEU A 147 -1.06 3.66 3.75
CA LEU A 147 -1.37 4.69 2.77
C LEU A 147 -0.17 4.84 1.83
N HIS A 148 -0.41 4.75 0.53
CA HIS A 148 0.60 4.84 -0.51
C HIS A 148 0.47 6.17 -1.25
N LEU A 149 1.37 7.09 -0.96
CA LEU A 149 1.38 8.45 -1.51
C LEU A 149 2.13 8.42 -2.84
N LEU A 150 1.44 8.75 -3.92
CA LEU A 150 1.92 8.61 -5.29
C LEU A 150 1.86 9.94 -6.03
N ARG A 151 2.84 10.19 -6.91
CA ARG A 151 2.79 11.32 -7.85
C ARG A 151 1.89 10.98 -9.01
N GLU A 152 0.82 11.75 -9.22
CA GLU A 152 -0.13 11.53 -10.32
C GLU A 152 0.57 11.58 -11.69
N ASP A 153 1.45 12.57 -11.85
CA ASP A 153 2.29 12.78 -13.02
C ASP A 153 3.13 11.54 -13.40
N SER A 154 3.53 10.75 -12.41
CA SER A 154 4.30 9.52 -12.61
C SER A 154 3.40 8.34 -12.93
N VAL A 155 2.23 8.25 -12.28
CA VAL A 155 1.20 7.24 -12.61
C VAL A 155 0.74 7.41 -14.05
N ASP A 156 0.44 8.64 -14.48
CA ASP A 156 0.01 8.96 -15.85
C ASP A 156 1.06 8.57 -16.89
N LYS A 157 2.33 8.92 -16.65
CA LYS A 157 3.43 8.54 -17.54
C LYS A 157 3.58 7.02 -17.62
N ALA A 158 3.41 6.33 -16.50
CA ALA A 158 3.53 4.89 -16.42
C ALA A 158 2.38 4.18 -17.17
N VAL A 159 1.14 4.67 -16.99
CA VAL A 159 -0.06 4.22 -17.72
C VAL A 159 0.09 4.47 -19.22
N ALA A 160 0.53 5.66 -19.63
CA ALA A 160 0.73 5.99 -21.05
C ALA A 160 1.84 5.15 -21.71
N ALA A 161 2.85 4.73 -20.95
CA ALA A 161 3.95 3.90 -21.44
C ALA A 161 3.64 2.39 -21.45
N PHE A 162 2.58 1.95 -20.77
CA PHE A 162 2.22 0.54 -20.64
C PHE A 162 0.99 0.21 -21.50
N PRO A 163 1.16 -0.53 -22.61
CA PRO A 163 0.02 -1.06 -23.36
C PRO A 163 -0.86 -1.90 -22.44
N ASP A 164 -2.17 -1.74 -22.52
CA ASP A 164 -3.18 -2.44 -21.70
C ASP A 164 -3.18 -2.04 -20.21
N ALA A 165 -2.78 -0.82 -19.86
CA ALA A 165 -2.86 -0.32 -18.47
C ALA A 165 -4.28 -0.38 -17.88
N ASP A 166 -5.31 -0.19 -18.72
CA ASP A 166 -6.73 -0.37 -18.38
C ASP A 166 -7.09 -1.81 -17.97
N ARG A 167 -6.26 -2.79 -18.36
CA ARG A 167 -6.45 -4.21 -18.04
C ARG A 167 -5.62 -4.69 -16.85
N ILE A 168 -4.85 -3.82 -16.20
CA ILE A 168 -4.04 -4.19 -15.03
C ILE A 168 -4.94 -4.79 -13.95
N TYR A 169 -6.08 -4.15 -13.67
CA TYR A 169 -7.05 -4.64 -12.69
C TYR A 169 -7.56 -6.06 -13.02
N GLU A 170 -8.05 -6.28 -14.25
CA GLU A 170 -8.52 -7.60 -14.69
C GLU A 170 -7.41 -8.66 -14.65
N THR A 171 -6.19 -8.27 -15.03
CA THR A 171 -5.02 -9.14 -15.04
C THR A 171 -4.63 -9.54 -13.62
N ASN A 172 -4.66 -8.61 -12.67
CA ASN A 172 -4.38 -8.86 -11.26
C ASN A 172 -5.38 -9.84 -10.67
N ILE A 173 -6.67 -9.62 -10.90
CA ILE A 173 -7.73 -10.54 -10.46
C ILE A 173 -7.50 -11.93 -11.05
N GLY A 174 -7.26 -12.02 -12.36
CA GLY A 174 -7.01 -13.30 -13.02
C GLY A 174 -5.79 -14.02 -12.45
N THR A 175 -4.71 -13.29 -12.17
CA THR A 175 -3.49 -13.82 -11.57
C THR A 175 -3.74 -14.33 -10.14
N LEU A 176 -4.39 -13.53 -9.30
CA LEU A 176 -4.66 -13.89 -7.90
C LEU A 176 -5.64 -15.06 -7.78
N ARG A 177 -6.70 -15.09 -8.62
CA ARG A 177 -7.64 -16.24 -8.65
C ARG A 177 -6.97 -17.52 -9.14
N ARG A 178 -6.04 -17.45 -10.12
CA ARG A 178 -5.25 -18.62 -10.55
C ARG A 178 -4.24 -19.06 -9.49
N LEU A 179 -3.65 -18.12 -8.77
CA LEU A 179 -2.73 -18.40 -7.66
C LEU A 179 -3.46 -19.14 -6.53
N GLY A 180 -4.66 -18.66 -6.19
CA GLY A 180 -5.50 -19.23 -5.14
C GLY A 180 -4.91 -19.10 -3.73
N PRO A 181 -5.64 -19.53 -2.69
CA PRO A 181 -5.22 -19.39 -1.30
C PRO A 181 -3.93 -20.15 -0.98
N ASP A 182 -3.72 -21.32 -1.58
CA ASP A 182 -2.53 -22.14 -1.33
C ASP A 182 -1.29 -21.55 -2.01
N GLY A 183 -1.43 -21.01 -3.22
CA GLY A 183 -0.34 -20.30 -3.90
C GLY A 183 0.04 -19.03 -3.15
N TRP A 184 -0.94 -18.28 -2.63
CA TRP A 184 -0.66 -17.12 -1.79
C TRP A 184 0.10 -17.50 -0.53
N LYS A 185 -0.37 -18.52 0.21
CA LYS A 185 0.33 -19.04 1.40
C LYS A 185 1.75 -19.50 1.09
N ALA A 186 1.99 -20.05 -0.10
CA ALA A 186 3.31 -20.54 -0.50
C ALA A 186 4.34 -19.41 -0.71
N LEU A 187 3.92 -18.17 -0.97
CA LEU A 187 4.84 -17.02 -1.09
C LEU A 187 5.64 -16.78 0.20
N TRP A 188 5.03 -17.10 1.34
CA TRP A 188 5.57 -16.82 2.68
C TRP A 188 6.31 -18.03 3.28
N ARG A 189 6.32 -19.17 2.58
CA ARG A 189 7.04 -20.37 3.02
C ARG A 189 8.46 -20.33 2.43
N ASN A 190 9.45 -20.15 3.29
CA ASN A 190 10.87 -20.37 2.94
C ASN A 190 11.17 -21.86 2.83
#